data_AF-A0A1M6BJK1-F1
#
_entry.id   AF-A0A1M6BJK1-F1
#
_cell.length_a   1.000
_cell.length_b   1.000
_cell.length_c   1.000
_cell.angle_alpha   90.00
_cell.angle_beta   90.00
_cell.angle_gamma   90.00
#
_symmetry.space_group_name_H-M   'P 1'
#
loop_
_entity.id
_entity.type
_entity.pdbx_description
1 polymer ?
#
loop_
_entity_poly.entity_id
_entity_poly.type
_entity_poly.pdbx_seq_one_letter_code
_entity_poly.pdbx_strand_id
1 'polypeptide(L)'
;MPDGSLFDRIDGRIAKKKLEKALEMLRSESPQELRRKLGNIDRDEILAKMSEYTPARLRQMGINIDELKGTITERDLQKLIQVLGPDGAIIAQRIRQMLQ
;
A
#
# COMPACT_ATOMS: atom_id res chain seq x y z
N MET A 1 -33.35 -1.14 1.08
CA MET A 1 -32.60 0.02 0.53
C MET A 1 -31.17 -0.43 0.27
N PRO A 2 -30.66 -0.50 -0.97
CA PRO A 2 -29.26 -0.83 -1.21
C PRO A 2 -28.59 0.20 -2.13
N ASP A 3 -28.30 1.40 -1.63
CA ASP A 3 -27.59 2.44 -2.39
C ASP A 3 -26.28 2.87 -1.69
N GLY A 4 -25.53 1.88 -1.22
CA GLY A 4 -24.16 2.06 -0.69
C GLY A 4 -23.13 1.12 -1.32
N SER A 5 -23.55 0.16 -2.14
CA SER A 5 -22.69 -0.96 -2.56
C SER A 5 -22.00 -0.78 -3.92
N LEU A 6 -22.47 0.14 -4.76
CA LEU A 6 -21.89 0.34 -6.09
C LEU A 6 -20.68 1.29 -6.05
N PHE A 7 -20.80 2.42 -5.36
CA PHE A 7 -19.69 3.36 -5.16
C PHE A 7 -18.54 2.72 -4.37
N ASP A 8 -18.84 2.01 -3.29
CA ASP A 8 -17.83 1.32 -2.46
C ASP A 8 -17.09 0.21 -3.22
N ARG A 9 -17.81 -0.54 -4.08
CA ARG A 9 -17.18 -1.56 -4.96
C ARG A 9 -16.36 -0.94 -6.10
N ILE A 10 -16.80 0.18 -6.66
CA ILE A 10 -16.07 0.89 -7.72
C ILE A 10 -14.79 1.51 -7.15
N ASP A 11 -14.89 2.16 -5.99
CA ASP A 11 -13.76 2.74 -5.28
C ASP A 11 -12.77 1.65 -4.85
N GLY A 12 -13.26 0.53 -4.29
CA GLY A 12 -12.45 -0.63 -3.94
C GLY A 12 -11.70 -1.24 -5.12
N ARG A 13 -12.31 -1.32 -6.31
CA ARG A 13 -11.62 -1.78 -7.53
C ARG A 13 -10.52 -0.84 -7.99
N ILE A 14 -10.75 0.48 -7.89
CA ILE A 14 -9.76 1.50 -8.25
C ILE A 14 -8.59 1.46 -7.25
N ALA A 15 -8.90 1.40 -5.96
CA ALA A 15 -7.93 1.30 -4.89
C ALA A 15 -7.10 0.01 -5.01
N LYS A 16 -7.74 -1.14 -5.34
CA LYS A 16 -7.04 -2.39 -5.65
C LYS A 16 -6.05 -2.23 -6.80
N LYS A 17 -6.48 -1.68 -7.95
CA LYS A 17 -5.57 -1.45 -9.08
C LYS A 17 -4.40 -0.52 -8.74
N LYS A 18 -4.66 0.53 -7.95
CA LYS A 18 -3.60 1.43 -7.47
C LYS A 18 -2.61 0.70 -6.56
N LEU A 19 -3.11 -0.14 -5.66
CA LEU A 19 -2.27 -0.95 -4.77
C LEU A 19 -1.43 -1.96 -5.56
N GLU A 20 -2.04 -2.71 -6.48
CA GLU A 20 -1.34 -3.67 -7.35
C GLU A 20 -0.23 -2.97 -8.15
N LYS A 21 -0.53 -1.82 -8.74
CA LYS A 21 0.47 -1.02 -9.47
C LYS A 21 1.58 -0.51 -8.55
N ALA A 22 1.26 -0.07 -7.34
CA ALA A 22 2.27 0.37 -6.37
C ALA A 22 3.18 -0.80 -5.94
N LEU A 23 2.62 -2.00 -5.74
CA LEU A 23 3.38 -3.22 -5.42
C LEU A 23 4.25 -3.68 -6.60
N GLU A 24 3.71 -3.63 -7.82
CA GLU A 24 4.45 -3.92 -9.04
C GLU A 24 5.64 -2.95 -9.21
N MET A 25 5.41 -1.65 -9.00
CA MET A 25 6.46 -0.65 -9.02
C MET A 25 7.49 -0.90 -7.92
N LEU A 26 7.07 -1.21 -6.68
CA LEU A 26 8.00 -1.51 -5.59
C LEU A 26 8.93 -2.69 -5.92
N ARG A 27 8.38 -3.71 -6.57
CA ARG A 27 9.11 -4.93 -6.99
C ARG A 27 10.03 -4.66 -8.18
N SER A 28 9.48 -4.12 -9.25
CA SER A 28 10.15 -3.97 -10.55
C SER A 28 11.09 -2.77 -10.61
N GLU A 29 10.77 -1.68 -9.90
CA GLU A 29 11.56 -0.45 -9.98
C GLU A 29 12.68 -0.44 -8.92
N SER A 30 13.70 0.36 -9.21
CA SER A 30 14.83 0.59 -8.30
C SER A 30 14.48 1.62 -7.22
N PRO A 31 15.10 1.55 -6.03
CA PRO A 31 14.87 2.51 -4.94
C PRO A 31 15.04 3.98 -5.38
N GLN A 32 15.99 4.26 -6.28
CA GLN A 32 16.22 5.61 -6.79
C GLN A 32 15.07 6.10 -7.67
N GLU A 33 14.54 5.27 -8.56
CA GLU A 33 13.43 5.61 -9.46
C GLU A 33 12.12 5.77 -8.66
N LEU A 34 11.90 4.89 -7.69
CA LEU A 34 10.81 5.03 -6.73
C LEU A 34 10.92 6.35 -5.98
N ARG A 35 12.11 6.72 -5.50
CA ARG A 35 12.35 8.01 -4.83
C ARG A 35 12.04 9.20 -5.72
N ARG A 36 12.35 9.12 -7.01
CA ARG A 36 12.03 10.20 -7.97
C ARG A 36 10.52 10.31 -8.19
N LYS A 37 9.80 9.19 -8.31
CA LYS A 37 8.35 9.18 -8.50
C LYS A 37 7.58 9.54 -7.23
N LEU A 38 8.03 9.05 -6.08
CA LEU A 38 7.48 9.36 -4.75
C LEU A 38 7.95 10.71 -4.21
N GLY A 39 9.04 11.28 -4.74
CA GLY A 39 9.55 12.59 -4.33
C GLY A 39 8.59 13.74 -4.62
N ASN A 40 7.66 13.54 -5.57
CA ASN A 40 6.55 14.46 -5.85
C ASN A 40 5.28 14.13 -5.05
N ILE A 41 5.28 13.04 -4.30
CA ILE A 41 4.14 12.62 -3.48
C ILE A 41 4.41 13.06 -2.05
N ASP A 42 3.42 13.72 -1.45
CA ASP A 42 3.52 14.19 -0.08
C ASP A 42 3.56 13.00 0.89
N ARG A 43 4.60 12.93 1.72
CA ARG A 43 4.84 11.79 2.62
C ARG A 43 3.77 11.69 3.71
N ASP A 44 3.26 12.83 4.16
CA ASP A 44 2.17 12.90 5.12
C ASP A 44 0.89 12.33 4.49
N GLU A 45 0.63 12.61 3.21
CA GLU A 45 -0.50 12.01 2.49
C GLU A 45 -0.37 10.47 2.39
N ILE A 46 0.84 9.95 2.17
CA ILE A 46 1.08 8.49 2.15
C ILE A 46 0.81 7.90 3.53
N LEU A 47 1.31 8.50 4.60
CA LEU A 47 1.10 8.05 5.98
C LEU A 47 -0.37 8.12 6.41
N ALA A 48 -1.09 9.15 5.96
CA ALA A 48 -2.52 9.30 6.18
C ALA A 48 -3.29 8.16 5.49
N LYS A 49 -3.06 7.94 4.19
CA LYS A 49 -3.72 6.86 3.43
C LYS A 49 -3.37 5.46 3.96
N MET A 50 -2.11 5.25 4.34
CA MET A 50 -1.64 4.05 5.04
C MET A 50 -2.43 3.73 6.30
N SER A 51 -2.85 4.76 7.04
CA SER A 51 -3.67 4.59 8.24
C SER A 51 -5.10 4.17 7.90
N GLU A 52 -5.58 4.49 6.69
CA GLU A 52 -6.89 4.07 6.19
C GLU A 52 -6.89 2.62 5.69
N TYR A 53 -5.76 2.11 5.18
CA TYR A 53 -5.61 0.72 4.73
C TYR A 53 -5.50 -0.25 5.91
N THR A 54 -6.57 -0.41 6.69
CA THR A 54 -6.67 -1.42 7.75
C THR A 54 -7.10 -2.79 7.20
N PRO A 55 -6.85 -3.90 7.92
CA PRO A 55 -7.34 -5.23 7.55
C PRO A 55 -8.83 -5.27 7.19
N ALA A 56 -9.64 -4.52 7.95
CA ALA A 56 -11.08 -4.41 7.73
C ALA A 56 -11.41 -3.68 6.42
N ARG A 57 -10.73 -2.57 6.12
CA ARG A 57 -10.89 -1.82 4.87
C ARG A 57 -10.43 -2.61 3.65
N LEU A 58 -9.31 -3.31 3.76
CA LEU A 58 -8.83 -4.20 2.71
C LEU A 58 -9.85 -5.29 2.39
N ARG A 59 -10.44 -5.92 3.42
CA ARG A 59 -11.51 -6.91 3.24
C ARG A 59 -12.76 -6.31 2.60
N GLN A 60 -13.17 -5.10 2.98
CA GLN A 60 -14.29 -4.40 2.35
C GLN A 60 -14.03 -4.13 0.87
N MET A 61 -12.78 -3.80 0.51
CA MET A 61 -12.34 -3.59 -0.86
C MET A 61 -12.15 -4.89 -1.66
N GLY A 62 -12.39 -6.06 -1.06
CA GLY A 62 -12.15 -7.37 -1.69
C GLY A 62 -10.67 -7.69 -1.89
N ILE A 63 -9.78 -7.06 -1.12
CA ILE A 63 -8.35 -7.36 -1.10
C ILE A 63 -8.08 -8.38 0.00
N ASN A 64 -7.47 -9.50 -0.38
CA ASN A 64 -7.14 -10.55 0.55
C ASN A 64 -5.77 -10.29 1.19
N ILE A 65 -5.74 -10.20 2.52
CA ILE A 65 -4.52 -9.93 3.28
C ILE A 65 -3.51 -11.08 3.11
N ASP A 66 -3.99 -12.32 3.01
CA ASP A 66 -3.14 -13.48 2.75
C ASP A 66 -2.40 -13.39 1.40
N GLU A 67 -3.07 -12.86 0.36
CA GLU A 67 -2.39 -12.60 -0.92
C GLU A 67 -1.34 -11.50 -0.78
N LEU A 68 -1.62 -10.44 0.00
CA LEU A 68 -0.64 -9.40 0.29
C LEU A 68 0.55 -9.95 1.09
N LYS A 69 0.33 -10.86 2.05
CA LYS A 69 1.39 -11.56 2.81
C LYS A 69 2.32 -12.33 1.88
N GLY A 70 1.78 -13.03 0.89
CA GLY A 70 2.57 -13.71 -0.14
C GLY A 70 3.28 -12.76 -1.11
N THR A 71 2.81 -11.51 -1.20
CA THR A 71 3.29 -10.54 -2.19
C THR A 71 4.38 -9.61 -1.63
N ILE A 72 4.34 -9.26 -0.36
CA ILE A 72 5.31 -8.34 0.25
C ILE A 72 6.38 -9.14 0.98
N THR A 73 7.63 -9.03 0.52
CA THR A 73 8.79 -9.67 1.17
C THR A 73 9.56 -8.70 2.05
N GLU A 74 10.43 -9.22 2.91
CA GLU A 74 11.31 -8.39 3.75
C GLU A 74 12.22 -7.47 2.92
N ARG A 75 12.61 -7.91 1.72
CA ARG A 75 13.36 -7.08 0.76
C ARG A 75 12.54 -5.89 0.25
N ASP A 76 11.25 -6.08 0.00
CA ASP A 76 10.35 -5.00 -0.42
C ASP A 76 10.18 -3.97 0.70
N LEU A 77 10.07 -4.43 1.96
CA LEU A 77 10.04 -3.56 3.14
C LEU A 77 11.35 -2.77 3.29
N GLN A 78 12.51 -3.41 3.11
CA GLN A 78 13.79 -2.71 3.12
C GLN A 78 13.91 -1.68 1.98
N LYS A 79 13.44 -2.00 0.77
CA LYS A 79 13.36 -1.01 -0.33
C LYS A 79 12.51 0.19 0.08
N LEU A 80 11.34 -0.05 0.68
CA LEU A 80 10.44 1.01 1.16
C LEU A 80 11.14 1.96 2.14
N ILE A 81 11.91 1.39 3.09
CA ILE A 81 12.73 2.15 4.04
C ILE A 81 13.80 2.98 3.32
N GLN A 82 14.47 2.42 2.31
CA GLN A 82 15.48 3.17 1.54
C GLN A 82 14.88 4.30 0.69
N VAL A 83 13.65 4.12 0.21
CA VAL A 83 12.94 5.09 -0.62
C VAL A 83 12.39 6.24 0.23
N LEU A 84 11.64 5.92 1.27
CA LEU A 84 10.92 6.90 2.10
C LEU A 84 11.74 7.37 3.31
N GLY A 85 12.86 6.71 3.62
CA GLY A 85 13.72 7.07 4.75
C GLY A 85 13.05 6.74 6.10
N PRO A 86 13.10 7.64 7.09
CA PRO A 86 12.55 7.39 8.43
C PRO A 86 11.04 7.07 8.40
N ASP A 87 10.28 7.72 7.53
CA ASP A 87 8.84 7.45 7.34
C ASP A 87 8.60 6.05 6.75
N GLY A 88 9.51 5.59 5.90
CA GLY A 88 9.50 4.24 5.34
C GLY A 88 9.63 3.15 6.38
N ALA A 89 10.37 3.40 7.47
CA ALA A 89 10.48 2.47 8.59
C ALA A 89 9.14 2.32 9.32
N ILE A 90 8.43 3.43 9.56
CA ILE A 90 7.10 3.43 10.18
C ILE A 90 6.10 2.66 9.29
N ILE A 91 6.12 2.93 7.98
CA ILE A 91 5.26 2.28 6.99
C ILE A 91 5.56 0.77 6.93
N ALA A 92 6.84 0.40 6.81
CA ALA A 92 7.26 -0.99 6.75
C ALA A 92 6.86 -1.76 8.01
N GLN A 93 6.99 -1.14 9.19
CA GLN A 93 6.56 -1.72 10.46
C GLN A 93 5.05 -1.93 10.51
N ARG A 94 4.26 -0.95 10.03
CA ARG A 94 2.80 -1.04 9.97
C ARG A 94 2.35 -2.18 9.05
N ILE A 95 2.94 -2.27 7.87
CA ILE A 95 2.69 -3.37 6.93
C ILE A 95 3.03 -4.69 7.59
N ARG A 96 4.21 -4.81 8.21
CA ARG A 96 4.61 -6.01 8.94
C ARG A 96 3.59 -6.41 10.00
N GLN A 97 3.06 -5.46 10.78
CA GLN A 97 2.00 -5.72 11.76
C GLN A 97 0.67 -6.17 11.14
N MET A 98 0.31 -5.68 9.95
CA MET A 98 -0.87 -6.15 9.23
C MET A 98 -0.67 -7.55 8.62
N LEU A 99 0.58 -7.89 8.33
CA LEU A 99 0.98 -9.17 7.74
C LEU A 99 1.29 -10.25 8.80
N GLN A 100 1.39 -9.88 10.08
CA GLN A 100 1.41 -10.85 11.19
C GLN A 100 -0.03 -11.30 11.48
#